data_AF-A0AAU7YXT8-F1
#
_entry.id   AF-A0AAU7YXT8-F1
#
_cell.length_a   1.000
_cell.length_b   1.000
_cell.length_c   1.000
_cell.angle_alpha   90.00
_cell.angle_beta   90.00
_cell.angle_gamma   90.00
#
_symmetry.space_group_name_H-M   'P 1'
#
loop_
_entity.id
_entity.type
_entity.pdbx_description
1 polymer ?
#
loop_
_entity_poly.entity_id
_entity_poly.type
_entity_poly.pdbx_seq_one_letter_code
_entity_poly.pdbx_strand_id
1 'polypeptide(L)'
;MSEQITLPSSVVLLDHQHSLLVLVPQADGAWVLKRLRGWDTKSPTEDTLEITGDKSQGTQVSISTDLNLSRDGRYILVRINYRSGAIGPTERNRSAVVTLIDLKSFTSISQQTTTDPLIADSVWAFNENDDLITTGLDRRVTEIGPSFRTVTDHYLAAALELPTLLARDRCEYESLMKLQAGATGWTKPVIANVTDGCAVLVSRANVDSVEALPGPHTTEPLNFALGCREMDVNKELHLALADCREGKSHADGMFVTTSAHTANVLSTTTKQRVLTIPLSHNWKGVTGILASVVSGNYVVLVKQGVHIEVYRLSS
;
A
#
# COMPACT_ATOMS: atom_id res chain seq x y z
N MET A 1 -27.52 -17.39 -11.66
CA MET A 1 -27.12 -16.59 -10.48
C MET A 1 -25.81 -15.92 -10.84
N SER A 2 -25.79 -14.59 -10.99
CA SER A 2 -24.53 -13.86 -11.19
C SER A 2 -23.75 -13.86 -9.87
N GLU A 3 -22.57 -14.45 -9.85
CA GLU A 3 -21.64 -14.30 -8.73
C GLU A 3 -21.35 -12.81 -8.53
N GLN A 4 -21.64 -12.31 -7.33
CA GLN A 4 -21.37 -10.93 -6.95
C GLN A 4 -19.85 -10.81 -6.72
N ILE A 5 -19.14 -10.22 -7.68
CA ILE A 5 -17.74 -9.85 -7.49
C ILE A 5 -17.71 -8.82 -6.35
N THR A 6 -17.10 -9.18 -5.22
CA THR A 6 -16.83 -8.23 -4.16
C THR A 6 -15.71 -7.32 -4.64
N LEU A 7 -16.07 -6.12 -5.10
CA LEU A 7 -15.09 -5.16 -5.57
C LEU A 7 -14.13 -4.77 -4.43
N PRO A 8 -12.84 -4.59 -4.73
CA PRO A 8 -11.90 -4.00 -3.78
C PRO A 8 -12.37 -2.60 -3.32
N SER A 9 -11.79 -2.09 -2.24
CA SER A 9 -12.13 -0.74 -1.76
C SER A 9 -11.38 0.30 -2.58
N SER A 10 -12.00 1.46 -2.83
CA SER A 10 -11.29 2.57 -3.46
C SER A 10 -10.08 2.99 -2.64
N VAL A 11 -9.04 3.48 -3.30
CA VAL A 11 -7.87 4.10 -2.66
C VAL A 11 -7.91 5.60 -2.90
N VAL A 12 -7.49 6.37 -1.90
CA VAL A 12 -7.47 7.83 -1.95
C VAL A 12 -6.08 8.36 -1.60
N LEU A 13 -5.66 9.42 -2.27
CA LEU A 13 -4.42 10.15 -2.05
C LEU A 13 -4.64 11.64 -2.32
N LEU A 14 -3.86 12.51 -1.69
CA LEU A 14 -3.81 13.95 -1.98
C LEU A 14 -2.63 14.25 -2.91
N ASP A 15 -2.84 15.00 -3.99
CA ASP A 15 -1.72 15.52 -4.80
C ASP A 15 -1.08 16.78 -4.19
N HIS A 16 0.04 17.24 -4.78
CA HIS A 16 0.74 18.45 -4.33
C HIS A 16 -0.05 19.74 -4.57
N GLN A 17 -1.11 19.70 -5.39
CA GLN A 17 -2.05 20.80 -5.59
C GLN A 17 -3.27 20.69 -4.68
N HIS A 18 -3.23 19.78 -3.70
CA HIS A 18 -4.33 19.48 -2.78
C HIS A 18 -5.60 18.95 -3.45
N SER A 19 -5.51 18.37 -4.64
CA SER A 19 -6.61 17.62 -5.25
C SER A 19 -6.71 16.24 -4.62
N LEU A 20 -7.93 15.75 -4.38
CA LEU A 20 -8.15 14.35 -4.01
C LEU A 20 -8.13 13.49 -5.26
N LEU A 21 -7.26 12.49 -5.26
CA LEU A 21 -7.19 11.44 -6.25
C LEU A 21 -7.85 10.20 -5.68
N VAL A 22 -8.88 9.69 -6.36
CA VAL A 22 -9.67 8.55 -5.89
C VAL A 22 -9.73 7.49 -6.98
N LEU A 23 -9.15 6.33 -6.72
CA LEU A 23 -9.18 5.19 -7.62
C LEU A 23 -10.37 4.29 -7.27
N VAL A 24 -11.32 4.16 -8.18
CA VAL A 24 -12.61 3.52 -7.96
C VAL A 24 -12.78 2.28 -8.85
N PRO A 25 -12.97 1.07 -8.27
CA PRO A 25 -13.28 -0.12 -9.04
C PRO A 25 -14.70 -0.06 -9.60
N GLN A 26 -14.87 -0.52 -10.83
CA GLN A 26 -16.17 -0.61 -11.52
C GLN A 26 -16.68 -2.06 -11.55
N ALA A 27 -18.00 -2.22 -11.70
CA ALA A 27 -18.65 -3.54 -11.68
C ALA A 27 -18.25 -4.46 -12.86
N ASP A 28 -17.75 -3.89 -13.95
CA ASP A 28 -17.32 -4.61 -15.16
C ASP A 28 -15.82 -4.98 -15.17
N GLY A 29 -15.14 -4.79 -14.02
CA GLY A 29 -13.70 -5.00 -13.87
C GLY A 29 -12.83 -3.85 -14.38
N ALA A 30 -13.43 -2.78 -14.91
CA ALA A 30 -12.70 -1.54 -15.18
C ALA A 30 -12.43 -0.76 -13.89
N TRP A 31 -11.60 0.26 -14.01
CA TRP A 31 -11.24 1.16 -12.93
C TRP A 31 -11.35 2.59 -13.41
N VAL A 32 -11.61 3.50 -12.48
CA VAL A 32 -11.72 4.92 -12.77
C VAL A 32 -10.88 5.68 -11.77
N LEU A 33 -9.92 6.47 -12.25
CA LEU A 33 -9.25 7.46 -11.42
C LEU A 33 -9.98 8.79 -11.56
N LYS A 34 -10.47 9.30 -10.42
CA LYS A 34 -11.07 10.63 -10.32
C LYS A 34 -10.10 11.61 -9.68
N ARG A 35 -10.04 12.83 -10.21
CA ARG A 35 -9.36 13.96 -9.57
C ARG A 35 -10.38 15.01 -9.18
N LEU A 36 -10.52 15.23 -7.87
CA LEU A 36 -11.42 16.23 -7.29
C LEU A 36 -10.61 17.44 -6.84
N ARG A 37 -10.81 18.58 -7.48
CA ARG A 37 -10.20 19.86 -7.08
C ARG A 37 -11.18 20.69 -6.27
N GLY A 38 -10.67 21.39 -5.25
CA GLY A 38 -11.51 22.19 -4.36
C GLY A 38 -12.58 21.36 -3.66
N TRP A 39 -12.26 20.11 -3.33
CA TRP A 39 -13.14 19.14 -2.66
C TRP A 39 -13.58 19.60 -1.27
N ASP A 40 -12.85 20.54 -0.68
CA ASP A 40 -13.12 21.24 0.57
C ASP A 40 -14.01 22.49 0.40
N THR A 41 -14.44 22.78 -0.82
CA THR A 41 -15.26 23.95 -1.17
C THR A 41 -16.70 23.57 -1.52
N LYS A 42 -17.56 24.58 -1.73
CA LYS A 42 -18.95 24.37 -2.15
C LYS A 42 -19.12 23.95 -3.62
N SER A 43 -18.06 24.01 -4.43
CA SER A 43 -18.15 23.79 -5.87
C SER A 43 -16.92 23.05 -6.38
N PRO A 44 -16.76 21.77 -5.99
CA PRO A 44 -15.66 20.95 -6.47
C PRO A 44 -15.77 20.70 -7.98
N THR A 45 -14.62 20.54 -8.63
CA THR A 45 -14.56 20.09 -10.03
C THR A 45 -13.96 18.69 -10.09
N GLU A 46 -14.44 17.88 -11.04
CA GLU A 46 -14.03 16.49 -11.20
C GLU A 46 -13.48 16.28 -12.62
N ASP A 47 -12.27 15.73 -12.70
CA ASP A 47 -11.78 15.08 -13.92
C ASP A 47 -11.83 13.56 -13.72
N THR A 48 -12.07 12.82 -14.80
CA THR A 48 -12.21 11.35 -14.77
C THR A 48 -11.33 10.73 -15.84
N LEU A 49 -10.58 9.69 -15.46
CA LEU A 49 -9.75 8.89 -16.36
C LEU A 49 -10.06 7.41 -16.16
N GLU A 50 -10.40 6.72 -17.24
CA GLU A 50 -10.60 5.27 -17.24
C GLU A 50 -9.27 4.52 -17.25
N ILE A 51 -9.21 3.44 -16.48
CA ILE A 51 -8.08 2.52 -16.40
C ILE A 51 -8.63 1.12 -16.68
N THR A 52 -8.02 0.44 -17.66
CA THR A 52 -8.45 -0.92 -18.01
C THR A 52 -7.73 -1.92 -17.12
N GLY A 53 -8.45 -2.53 -16.18
CA GLY A 53 -7.93 -3.64 -15.37
C GLY A 53 -7.76 -4.93 -16.17
N ASP A 54 -7.10 -5.93 -15.57
CA ASP A 54 -7.01 -7.27 -16.13
C ASP A 54 -8.35 -8.02 -15.93
N LYS A 55 -9.10 -8.15 -17.03
CA LYS A 55 -10.39 -8.84 -17.07
C LYS A 55 -10.26 -10.36 -17.25
N SER A 56 -9.05 -10.89 -17.43
CA SER A 56 -8.80 -12.32 -17.64
C SER A 56 -8.77 -13.13 -16.35
N GLN A 57 -8.73 -12.46 -15.19
CA GLN A 57 -8.60 -13.10 -13.88
C GLN A 57 -9.95 -13.59 -13.37
N GLY A 58 -10.00 -14.84 -12.91
CA GLY A 58 -11.21 -15.46 -12.35
C GLY A 58 -11.61 -14.92 -10.97
N THR A 59 -12.71 -15.43 -10.40
CA THR A 59 -13.29 -14.95 -9.13
C THR A 59 -12.46 -15.28 -7.87
N GLN A 60 -11.39 -16.06 -8.00
CA GLN A 60 -10.50 -16.46 -6.89
C GLN A 60 -9.25 -15.58 -6.74
N VAL A 61 -9.26 -14.37 -7.31
CA VAL A 61 -8.13 -13.46 -7.29
C VAL A 61 -8.32 -12.40 -6.20
N SER A 62 -7.34 -12.25 -5.32
CA SER A 62 -7.25 -11.13 -4.39
C SER A 62 -6.70 -9.91 -5.12
N ILE A 63 -7.41 -8.79 -5.03
CA ILE A 63 -7.02 -7.54 -5.67
C ILE A 63 -6.55 -6.55 -4.60
N SER A 64 -5.39 -5.94 -4.84
CA SER A 64 -4.87 -4.81 -4.05
C SER A 64 -4.45 -3.69 -4.98
N THR A 65 -4.45 -2.45 -4.50
CA THR A 65 -4.19 -1.27 -5.31
C THR A 65 -3.30 -0.29 -4.60
N ASP A 66 -2.41 0.35 -5.37
CA ASP A 66 -1.48 1.35 -4.88
C ASP A 66 -1.57 2.60 -5.76
N LEU A 67 -1.52 3.78 -5.10
CA LEU A 67 -1.34 5.08 -5.75
C LEU A 67 -0.01 5.65 -5.27
N ASN A 68 0.92 5.90 -6.20
CA ASN A 68 2.22 6.49 -5.88
C ASN A 68 2.40 7.79 -6.67
N LEU A 69 2.54 8.90 -5.95
CA LEU A 69 2.72 10.23 -6.51
C LEU A 69 4.21 10.54 -6.59
N SER A 70 4.70 11.01 -7.74
CA SER A 70 6.07 11.52 -7.84
C SER A 70 6.25 12.76 -6.95
N ARG A 71 7.45 12.94 -6.44
CA ARG A 71 7.78 14.05 -5.54
C ARG A 71 7.65 15.40 -6.23
N ASP A 72 7.92 15.48 -7.53
CA ASP A 72 7.67 16.69 -8.34
C ASP A 72 6.17 16.94 -8.65
N GLY A 73 5.30 15.99 -8.32
CA GLY A 73 3.86 16.05 -8.55
C GLY A 73 3.43 15.98 -10.00
N ARG A 74 4.34 15.62 -10.90
CA ARG A 74 4.06 15.50 -12.33
C ARG A 74 3.35 14.21 -12.67
N TYR A 75 3.67 13.12 -11.98
CA TYR A 75 3.20 11.79 -12.33
C TYR A 75 2.49 11.11 -11.16
N ILE A 76 1.50 10.28 -11.51
CA ILE A 76 0.96 9.27 -10.61
C ILE A 76 1.11 7.90 -11.25
N LEU A 77 1.62 6.95 -10.48
CA LEU A 77 1.55 5.53 -10.81
C LEU A 77 0.36 4.93 -10.11
N VAL A 78 -0.51 4.33 -10.91
CA VAL A 78 -1.60 3.48 -10.46
C VAL A 78 -1.18 2.04 -10.67
N ARG A 79 -1.25 1.23 -9.62
CA ARG A 79 -1.02 -0.21 -9.73
C ARG A 79 -2.22 -0.97 -9.20
N ILE A 80 -2.74 -1.88 -10.02
CA ILE A 80 -3.80 -2.83 -9.65
C ILE A 80 -3.17 -4.22 -9.68
N ASN A 81 -2.91 -4.76 -8.49
CA ASN A 81 -2.29 -6.06 -8.29
C ASN A 81 -3.33 -7.16 -8.21
N TYR A 82 -3.13 -8.21 -8.97
CA TYR A 82 -3.93 -9.42 -9.03
C TYR A 82 -3.10 -10.56 -8.45
N ARG A 83 -3.59 -11.16 -7.36
CA ARG A 83 -2.92 -12.27 -6.67
C ARG A 83 -3.81 -13.48 -6.65
N SER A 84 -3.34 -14.59 -7.22
CA SER A 84 -4.01 -15.89 -7.12
C SER A 84 -3.09 -16.95 -6.52
N GLY A 85 -3.69 -17.96 -5.88
CA GLY A 85 -2.98 -19.05 -5.20
C GLY A 85 -2.97 -18.95 -3.67
N ALA A 86 -2.55 -20.04 -3.01
CA ALA A 86 -2.44 -20.10 -1.56
C ALA A 86 -1.27 -19.25 -1.04
N ILE A 87 -1.33 -18.83 0.23
CA ILE A 87 -0.21 -18.25 0.98
C ILE A 87 0.82 -19.37 1.24
N GLY A 88 1.47 -19.86 0.17
CA GLY A 88 2.38 -21.00 0.16
C GLY A 88 3.70 -20.69 -0.56
N PRO A 89 4.69 -21.60 -0.48
CA PRO A 89 6.09 -21.29 -0.80
C PRO A 89 6.46 -21.23 -2.30
N THR A 90 5.65 -21.75 -3.24
CA THR A 90 6.20 -22.05 -4.58
C THR A 90 5.55 -21.35 -5.77
N GLU A 91 4.29 -20.93 -5.71
CA GLU A 91 3.64 -20.28 -6.86
C GLU A 91 2.72 -19.16 -6.38
N ARG A 92 3.25 -17.93 -6.36
CA ARG A 92 2.44 -16.72 -6.27
C ARG A 92 2.22 -16.24 -7.69
N ASN A 93 1.07 -16.57 -8.27
CA ASN A 93 0.65 -15.95 -9.52
C ASN A 93 0.31 -14.49 -9.22
N ARG A 94 1.26 -13.62 -9.55
CA ARG A 94 1.22 -12.18 -9.34
C ARG A 94 1.26 -11.52 -10.70
N SER A 95 0.21 -10.82 -11.03
CA SER A 95 0.20 -9.90 -12.16
C SER A 95 -0.28 -8.55 -11.67
N ALA A 96 0.09 -7.50 -12.40
CA ALA A 96 -0.46 -6.18 -12.16
C ALA A 96 -0.73 -5.48 -13.48
N VAL A 97 -1.77 -4.65 -13.47
CA VAL A 97 -1.90 -3.55 -14.42
C VAL A 97 -1.26 -2.33 -13.76
N VAL A 98 -0.28 -1.75 -14.44
CA VAL A 98 0.37 -0.50 -14.03
C VAL A 98 0.10 0.56 -15.06
N THR A 99 -0.43 1.69 -14.60
CA THR A 99 -0.74 2.86 -15.42
C THR A 99 0.04 4.05 -14.91
N LEU A 100 0.83 4.68 -15.77
CA LEU A 100 1.48 5.95 -15.49
C LEU A 100 0.65 7.08 -16.10
N ILE A 101 0.34 8.11 -15.30
CA ILE A 101 -0.54 9.21 -15.69
C ILE A 101 0.22 10.52 -15.51
N ASP A 102 0.16 11.39 -16.52
CA ASP A 102 0.57 12.79 -16.40
C ASP A 102 -0.53 13.53 -15.64
N LEU A 103 -0.23 14.06 -14.46
CA LEU A 103 -1.21 14.79 -13.67
C LEU A 103 -1.54 16.16 -14.27
N LYS A 104 -0.65 16.77 -15.04
CA LYS A 104 -0.92 18.09 -15.64
C LYS A 104 -2.05 18.00 -16.66
N SER A 105 -1.96 17.07 -17.62
CA SER A 105 -3.00 16.83 -18.62
C SER A 105 -4.08 15.86 -18.14
N PHE A 106 -3.82 15.12 -17.07
CA PHE A 106 -4.67 14.04 -16.55
C PHE A 106 -4.97 12.95 -17.58
N THR A 107 -3.90 12.52 -18.27
CA THR A 107 -3.97 11.52 -19.34
C THR A 107 -3.01 10.37 -19.05
N SER A 108 -3.43 9.15 -19.39
CA SER A 108 -2.55 7.98 -19.37
C SER A 108 -1.39 8.17 -20.36
N ILE A 109 -0.16 8.02 -19.88
CA ILE A 109 1.07 8.02 -20.68
C ILE A 109 1.35 6.60 -21.17
N SER A 110 1.25 5.65 -20.26
CA SER A 110 1.50 4.23 -20.52
C SER A 110 0.63 3.37 -19.61
N GLN A 111 0.25 2.20 -20.12
CA GLN A 111 -0.38 1.16 -19.35
C GLN A 111 0.22 -0.18 -19.78
N GLN A 112 0.60 -1.01 -18.81
CA GLN A 112 1.16 -2.33 -19.08
C GLN A 112 0.63 -3.36 -18.08
N THR A 113 0.43 -4.58 -18.58
CA THR A 113 0.24 -5.76 -17.73
C THR A 113 1.58 -6.45 -17.56
N THR A 114 1.96 -6.77 -16.33
CA THR A 114 3.27 -7.37 -16.03
C THR A 114 3.20 -8.36 -14.88
N THR A 115 4.13 -9.31 -14.87
CA THR A 115 4.39 -10.24 -13.77
C THR A 115 5.78 -10.02 -13.16
N ASP A 116 6.52 -8.99 -13.62
CA ASP A 116 7.83 -8.65 -13.06
C ASP A 116 7.68 -8.29 -11.57
N PRO A 117 8.33 -8.99 -10.63
CA PRO A 117 8.17 -8.74 -9.20
C PRO A 117 8.55 -7.32 -8.79
N LEU A 118 9.46 -6.63 -9.51
CA LEU A 118 9.83 -5.24 -9.24
C LEU A 118 8.71 -4.25 -9.55
N ILE A 119 7.74 -4.64 -10.36
CA ILE A 119 6.65 -3.78 -10.82
C ILE A 119 5.31 -4.29 -10.27
N ALA A 120 5.06 -5.59 -10.32
CA ALA A 120 3.77 -6.22 -10.03
C ALA A 120 3.50 -6.53 -8.56
N ASP A 121 4.50 -6.72 -7.70
CA ASP A 121 4.29 -7.03 -6.28
C ASP A 121 5.48 -6.64 -5.40
N SER A 122 5.88 -5.38 -5.54
CA SER A 122 6.99 -4.75 -4.81
C SER A 122 6.51 -3.62 -3.92
N VAL A 123 7.34 -3.22 -2.96
CA VAL A 123 7.17 -1.94 -2.29
C VAL A 123 7.79 -0.87 -3.19
N TRP A 124 7.07 0.24 -3.37
CA TRP A 124 7.51 1.40 -4.14
C TRP A 124 7.70 2.59 -3.20
N ALA A 125 8.77 3.36 -3.39
CA ALA A 125 8.96 4.64 -2.72
C ALA A 125 9.80 5.58 -3.58
N PHE A 126 9.40 6.86 -3.62
CA PHE A 126 10.24 7.91 -4.19
C PHE A 126 11.29 8.37 -3.18
N ASN A 127 12.54 8.49 -3.60
CA ASN A 127 13.62 9.07 -2.77
C ASN A 127 13.59 10.63 -2.82
N GLU A 128 14.63 11.26 -2.29
CA GLU A 128 14.78 12.72 -2.32
C GLU A 128 15.06 13.32 -3.70
N ASN A 129 15.59 12.50 -4.60
CA ASN A 129 15.93 12.89 -5.98
C ASN A 129 14.81 12.54 -6.97
N ASP A 130 13.65 12.12 -6.48
CA ASP A 130 12.49 11.67 -7.27
C ASP A 130 12.74 10.39 -8.11
N ASP A 131 13.74 9.58 -7.74
CA ASP A 131 13.89 8.23 -8.26
C ASP A 131 12.87 7.30 -7.60
N LEU A 132 12.16 6.51 -8.40
CA LEU A 132 11.26 5.47 -7.91
C LEU A 132 12.06 4.22 -7.54
N ILE A 133 12.31 4.03 -6.25
CA ILE A 133 12.99 2.84 -5.73
C ILE A 133 11.97 1.75 -5.45
N THR A 134 12.29 0.53 -5.86
CA THR A 134 11.42 -0.63 -5.72
C THR A 134 12.15 -1.81 -5.11
N THR A 135 11.44 -2.58 -4.28
CA THR A 135 11.92 -3.87 -3.75
C THR A 135 10.79 -4.90 -3.81
N GLY A 136 11.01 -5.98 -4.56
CA GLY A 136 10.05 -7.07 -4.75
C GLY A 136 10.61 -8.40 -4.29
N LEU A 137 9.74 -9.24 -3.71
CA LEU A 137 10.06 -10.64 -3.44
C LEU A 137 9.97 -11.43 -4.75
N ASP A 138 11.10 -11.92 -5.24
CA ASP A 138 11.18 -12.79 -6.42
C ASP A 138 10.71 -14.21 -6.07
N ARG A 139 11.36 -14.83 -5.08
CA ARG A 139 11.03 -16.18 -4.64
C ARG A 139 11.26 -16.39 -3.15
N ARG A 140 10.53 -17.36 -2.58
CA ARG A 140 10.69 -17.81 -1.19
C ARG A 140 11.06 -19.28 -1.17
N VAL A 141 12.12 -19.62 -0.47
CA VAL A 141 12.50 -21.01 -0.20
C VAL A 141 12.22 -21.31 1.27
N THR A 142 11.59 -22.45 1.55
CA THR A 142 11.37 -22.92 2.92
C THR A 142 12.04 -24.27 3.09
N GLU A 143 12.97 -24.35 4.03
CA GLU A 143 13.58 -25.60 4.48
C GLU A 143 12.97 -26.01 5.82
N ILE A 144 12.55 -27.27 5.94
CA ILE A 144 11.97 -27.82 7.16
C ILE A 144 12.84 -28.99 7.60
N GLY A 145 13.51 -28.83 8.74
CA GLY A 145 14.25 -29.89 9.41
C GLY A 145 13.50 -30.42 10.65
N PRO A 146 13.99 -31.48 11.29
CA PRO A 146 13.35 -32.08 12.46
C PRO A 146 13.17 -31.12 13.65
N SER A 147 14.06 -30.14 13.79
CA SER A 147 14.11 -29.20 14.92
C SER A 147 14.17 -27.73 14.48
N PHE A 148 13.99 -27.45 13.18
CA PHE A 148 14.04 -26.08 12.68
C PHE A 148 13.20 -25.90 11.41
N ARG A 149 12.86 -24.65 11.14
CA ARG A 149 12.36 -24.19 9.86
C ARG A 149 13.15 -22.95 9.45
N THR A 150 13.67 -22.93 8.24
CA THR A 150 14.34 -21.76 7.66
C THR A 150 13.50 -21.24 6.51
N VAL A 151 13.32 -19.92 6.45
CA VAL A 151 12.73 -19.22 5.32
C VAL A 151 13.80 -18.32 4.74
N THR A 152 14.09 -18.50 3.46
CA THR A 152 14.98 -17.64 2.68
C THR A 152 14.15 -16.93 1.63
N ASP A 153 14.05 -15.62 1.76
CA ASP A 153 13.41 -14.75 0.78
C ASP A 153 14.47 -14.16 -0.14
N HIS A 154 14.34 -14.39 -1.44
CA HIS A 154 15.18 -13.78 -2.46
C HIS A 154 14.49 -12.52 -2.96
N TYR A 155 15.15 -11.39 -2.76
CA TYR A 155 14.66 -10.07 -3.12
C TYR A 155 15.39 -9.54 -4.35
N LEU A 156 14.63 -8.83 -5.17
CA LEU A 156 15.14 -7.95 -6.20
C LEU A 156 14.80 -6.52 -5.79
N ALA A 157 15.74 -5.61 -5.98
CA ALA A 157 15.52 -4.18 -5.84
C ALA A 157 16.10 -3.42 -7.04
N ALA A 158 15.54 -2.27 -7.36
CA ALA A 158 16.00 -1.43 -8.48
C ALA A 158 15.52 0.02 -8.33
N ALA A 159 16.09 0.90 -9.13
CA ALA A 159 15.46 2.18 -9.47
C ALA A 159 14.69 2.02 -10.78
N LEU A 160 13.43 2.44 -10.82
CA LEU A 160 12.60 2.44 -12.01
C LEU A 160 12.62 3.82 -12.67
N GLU A 161 12.91 3.85 -13.96
CA GLU A 161 12.89 5.10 -14.71
C GLU A 161 11.48 5.51 -15.09
N LEU A 162 11.11 6.78 -14.87
CA LEU A 162 9.87 7.33 -15.43
C LEU A 162 10.17 8.01 -16.77
N PRO A 163 9.33 7.80 -17.82
CA PRO A 163 8.03 7.12 -17.81
C PRO A 163 8.06 5.63 -18.20
N THR A 164 9.22 5.04 -18.49
CA THR A 164 9.32 3.71 -19.15
C THR A 164 9.20 2.53 -18.19
N LEU A 165 9.37 2.76 -16.88
CA LEU A 165 9.47 1.77 -15.81
C LEU A 165 10.60 0.75 -16.02
N LEU A 166 11.63 1.11 -16.77
CA LEU A 166 12.81 0.26 -16.94
C LEU A 166 13.62 0.23 -15.64
N ALA A 167 14.00 -0.97 -15.21
CA ALA A 167 14.84 -1.17 -14.03
C ALA A 167 16.30 -0.80 -14.32
N ARG A 168 16.87 0.05 -13.46
CA ARG A 168 18.29 0.40 -13.39
C ARG A 168 18.84 0.04 -12.02
N ASP A 169 20.18 -0.05 -11.96
CA ASP A 169 20.92 -0.28 -10.72
C ASP A 169 20.36 -1.46 -9.93
N ARG A 170 20.18 -2.59 -10.61
CA ARG A 170 19.54 -3.78 -10.02
C ARG A 170 20.40 -4.34 -8.89
N CYS A 171 19.74 -4.63 -7.78
CA CYS A 171 20.29 -5.20 -6.57
C CYS A 171 19.55 -6.52 -6.29
N GLU A 172 20.30 -7.56 -5.94
CA GLU A 172 19.73 -8.83 -5.51
C GLU A 172 20.33 -9.20 -4.16
N TYR A 173 19.50 -9.71 -3.27
CA TYR A 173 19.93 -10.14 -1.94
C TYR A 173 18.96 -11.16 -1.35
N GLU A 174 19.40 -11.83 -0.29
CA GLU A 174 18.60 -12.78 0.47
C GLU A 174 18.29 -12.25 1.87
N SER A 175 17.10 -12.57 2.37
CA SER A 175 16.67 -12.31 3.74
C SER A 175 16.32 -13.64 4.41
N LEU A 176 17.06 -14.00 5.45
CA LEU A 176 16.97 -15.30 6.12
C LEU A 176 16.33 -15.18 7.49
N MET A 177 15.32 -16.01 7.75
CA MET A 177 14.67 -16.16 9.05
C MET A 177 14.65 -17.63 9.47
N LYS A 178 14.87 -17.89 10.75
CA LYS A 178 14.88 -19.25 11.31
C LYS A 178 13.87 -19.36 12.45
N LEU A 179 13.19 -20.49 12.55
CA LEU A 179 12.37 -20.87 13.68
C LEU A 179 12.95 -22.18 14.23
N GLN A 180 13.42 -22.15 15.47
CA GLN A 180 13.95 -23.34 16.15
C GLN A 180 12.85 -24.02 16.97
N ALA A 181 12.95 -25.34 17.17
CA ALA A 181 12.05 -26.07 18.04
C ALA A 181 12.10 -25.51 19.47
N GLY A 182 10.92 -25.22 20.04
CA GLY A 182 10.80 -24.61 21.37
C GLY A 182 11.03 -23.09 21.40
N ALA A 183 11.33 -22.44 20.27
CA ALA A 183 11.38 -20.99 20.20
C ALA A 183 9.97 -20.37 20.20
N THR A 184 9.85 -19.18 20.79
CA THR A 184 8.59 -18.43 20.85
C THR A 184 8.27 -17.66 19.55
N GLY A 185 9.17 -17.68 18.56
CA GLY A 185 9.00 -16.97 17.30
C GLY A 185 10.19 -17.13 16.35
N TRP A 186 10.07 -16.52 15.17
CA TRP A 186 11.13 -16.46 14.17
C TRP A 186 12.28 -15.55 14.63
N THR A 187 13.51 -15.84 14.19
CA THR A 187 14.63 -14.91 14.32
C THR A 187 14.35 -13.63 13.55
N LYS A 188 15.04 -12.55 13.94
CA LYS A 188 15.12 -11.36 13.07
C LYS A 188 15.69 -11.76 11.69
N PRO A 189 15.22 -11.12 10.61
CA PRO A 189 15.78 -11.34 9.29
C PRO A 189 17.26 -10.98 9.24
N VAL A 190 18.06 -11.81 8.57
CA VAL A 190 19.50 -11.57 8.33
C VAL A 190 19.72 -11.46 6.82
N ILE A 191 20.32 -10.37 6.38
CA ILE A 191 20.63 -10.16 4.96
C ILE A 191 21.90 -10.93 4.58
N ALA A 192 21.87 -11.59 3.43
CA ALA A 192 23.00 -12.32 2.84
C ALA A 192 23.00 -12.24 1.31
N ASN A 193 24.05 -12.76 0.69
CA ASN A 193 24.18 -12.91 -0.77
C ASN A 193 23.86 -11.63 -1.56
N VAL A 194 24.35 -10.50 -1.06
CA VAL A 194 24.16 -9.17 -1.65
C VAL A 194 25.04 -9.03 -2.90
N THR A 195 24.45 -8.65 -4.04
CA THR A 195 25.19 -8.42 -5.29
C THR A 195 25.85 -7.04 -5.33
N ASP A 196 26.88 -6.88 -6.18
CA ASP A 196 27.62 -5.62 -6.30
C ASP A 196 26.74 -4.42 -6.72
N GLY A 197 25.67 -4.67 -7.46
CA GLY A 197 24.71 -3.64 -7.88
C GLY A 197 23.97 -2.97 -6.72
N CYS A 198 23.93 -3.62 -5.55
CA CYS A 198 23.30 -3.07 -4.35
C CYS A 198 24.00 -1.82 -3.80
N ALA A 199 25.33 -1.73 -3.91
CA ALA A 199 26.05 -0.53 -3.46
C ALA A 199 25.65 0.71 -4.26
N VAL A 200 25.44 0.55 -5.57
CA VAL A 200 24.98 1.63 -6.46
C VAL A 200 23.55 2.04 -6.10
N LEU A 201 22.66 1.05 -5.92
CA LEU A 201 21.26 1.33 -5.58
C LEU A 201 21.12 2.00 -4.21
N VAL A 202 21.84 1.53 -3.19
CA VAL A 202 21.87 2.10 -1.83
C VAL A 202 22.33 3.56 -1.88
N SER A 203 23.41 3.83 -2.63
CA SER A 203 23.89 5.20 -2.85
C SER A 203 22.85 6.07 -3.56
N ARG A 204 22.16 5.56 -4.59
CA ARG A 204 21.10 6.31 -5.30
C ARG A 204 19.90 6.57 -4.40
N ALA A 205 19.46 5.56 -3.65
CA ALA A 205 18.33 5.66 -2.73
C ALA A 205 18.60 6.61 -1.55
N ASN A 206 19.86 7.01 -1.35
CA ASN A 206 20.32 7.84 -0.24
C ASN A 206 20.02 7.19 1.13
N VAL A 207 20.38 5.90 1.25
CA VAL A 207 20.22 5.12 2.49
C VAL A 207 21.54 4.46 2.88
N ASP A 208 21.66 4.03 4.14
CA ASP A 208 22.93 3.52 4.68
C ASP A 208 23.21 2.04 4.39
N SER A 209 22.17 1.27 4.04
CA SER A 209 22.30 -0.17 3.77
C SER A 209 21.14 -0.74 2.95
N VAL A 210 21.27 -2.01 2.53
CA VAL A 210 20.22 -2.73 1.79
C VAL A 210 18.96 -2.91 2.62
N GLU A 211 19.09 -3.10 3.94
CA GLU A 211 17.97 -3.21 4.89
C GLU A 211 17.12 -1.94 4.94
N ALA A 212 17.70 -0.79 4.61
CA ALA A 212 17.03 0.50 4.61
C ALA A 212 16.34 0.83 3.27
N LEU A 213 16.55 0.03 2.21
CA LEU A 213 15.78 0.15 0.97
C LEU A 213 14.29 -0.13 1.24
N PRO A 214 13.36 0.56 0.55
CA PRO A 214 11.92 0.43 0.80
C PRO A 214 11.51 -1.03 0.72
N GLY A 215 10.85 -1.57 1.75
CA GLY A 215 10.58 -3.00 1.82
C GLY A 215 9.85 -3.42 3.10
N PRO A 216 9.49 -4.70 3.23
CA PRO A 216 8.74 -5.21 4.38
C PRO A 216 9.49 -5.10 5.73
N HIS A 217 10.76 -4.69 5.71
CA HIS A 217 11.61 -4.49 6.88
C HIS A 217 11.69 -3.03 7.35
N THR A 218 11.13 -2.08 6.59
CA THR A 218 11.43 -0.63 6.76
C THR A 218 10.49 0.16 7.66
N THR A 219 9.40 -0.43 8.15
CA THR A 219 8.52 0.27 9.08
C THR A 219 8.34 -0.53 10.37
N GLU A 220 8.83 0.03 11.48
CA GLU A 220 8.26 -0.33 12.78
C GLU A 220 6.80 0.12 12.74
N PRO A 221 5.82 -0.81 12.88
CA PRO A 221 4.43 -0.40 12.94
C PRO A 221 4.29 0.54 14.14
N LEU A 222 3.58 1.66 13.96
CA LEU A 222 3.05 2.38 15.11
C LEU A 222 2.30 1.34 15.95
N ASN A 223 2.66 1.22 17.23
CA ASN A 223 2.02 0.27 18.14
C ASN A 223 0.55 0.69 18.36
N PHE A 224 -0.33 0.32 17.43
CA PHE A 224 -1.77 0.47 17.60
C PHE A 224 -2.31 -0.59 18.56
N ALA A 225 -3.43 -0.30 19.18
CA ALA A 225 -4.12 -1.27 20.02
C ALA A 225 -4.53 -2.51 19.19
N LEU A 226 -4.64 -3.67 19.86
CA LEU A 226 -5.19 -4.89 19.26
C LEU A 226 -6.55 -4.61 18.60
N GLY A 227 -6.70 -5.04 17.34
CA GLY A 227 -7.90 -4.78 16.53
C GLY A 227 -7.85 -3.50 15.70
N CYS A 228 -6.76 -2.73 15.76
CA CYS A 228 -6.54 -1.55 14.92
C CYS A 228 -5.52 -1.81 13.80
N ARG A 229 -5.74 -1.17 12.65
CA ARG A 229 -4.88 -1.15 11.48
C ARG A 229 -4.62 0.30 11.07
N GLU A 230 -3.37 0.62 10.76
CA GLU A 230 -3.00 1.91 10.17
C GLU A 230 -3.67 2.10 8.81
N MET A 231 -4.31 3.25 8.60
CA MET A 231 -4.76 3.70 7.28
C MET A 231 -3.82 4.74 6.69
N ASP A 232 -3.38 5.70 7.50
CA ASP A 232 -2.50 6.79 7.06
C ASP A 232 -1.72 7.41 8.24
N VAL A 233 -0.56 8.00 7.96
CA VAL A 233 0.26 8.73 8.93
C VAL A 233 0.76 10.01 8.28
N ASN A 234 0.35 11.14 8.83
CA ASN A 234 0.81 12.44 8.38
C ASN A 234 1.83 13.00 9.39
N LYS A 235 3.10 12.97 8.99
CA LYS A 235 4.23 13.43 9.82
C LYS A 235 4.18 14.94 10.11
N GLU A 236 3.72 15.74 9.16
CA GLU A 236 3.62 17.20 9.30
C GLU A 236 2.53 17.59 10.30
N LEU A 237 1.39 16.89 10.26
CA LEU A 237 0.31 17.07 11.22
C LEU A 237 0.60 16.41 12.58
N HIS A 238 1.62 15.56 12.66
CA HIS A 238 1.85 14.67 13.79
C HIS A 238 0.64 13.80 14.14
N LEU A 239 -0.11 13.35 13.14
CA LEU A 239 -1.33 12.55 13.29
C LEU A 239 -1.22 11.21 12.59
N ALA A 240 -1.91 10.20 13.14
CA ALA A 240 -2.13 8.90 12.51
C ALA A 240 -3.63 8.61 12.44
N LEU A 241 -4.06 8.02 11.35
CA LEU A 241 -5.43 7.56 11.12
C LEU A 241 -5.43 6.03 11.15
N ALA A 242 -6.26 5.45 12.00
CA ALA A 242 -6.35 4.00 12.17
C ALA A 242 -7.80 3.52 12.03
N ASP A 243 -7.99 2.42 11.32
CA ASP A 243 -9.22 1.64 11.32
C ASP A 243 -9.19 0.66 12.50
N CYS A 244 -10.12 0.81 13.44
CA CYS A 244 -10.18 0.05 14.67
C CYS A 244 -11.48 -0.71 14.82
N ARG A 245 -11.36 -2.00 15.13
CA ARG A 245 -12.46 -2.89 15.48
C ARG A 245 -12.33 -3.26 16.95
N GLU A 246 -13.44 -3.16 17.68
CA GLU A 246 -13.49 -3.73 19.02
C GLU A 246 -13.56 -5.25 18.92
N GLY A 247 -13.08 -5.94 19.95
CA GLY A 247 -13.05 -7.39 19.97
C GLY A 247 -12.56 -7.93 21.29
N LYS A 248 -12.55 -9.25 21.40
CA LYS A 248 -11.99 -9.95 22.55
C LYS A 248 -10.98 -10.98 22.07
N SER A 249 -9.85 -11.04 22.76
CA SER A 249 -8.90 -12.12 22.60
C SER A 249 -9.47 -13.38 23.24
N HIS A 250 -9.51 -14.48 22.50
CA HIS A 250 -9.86 -15.80 22.99
C HIS A 250 -8.62 -16.54 23.51
N ALA A 251 -8.83 -17.61 24.28
CA ALA A 251 -7.76 -18.38 24.91
C ALA A 251 -6.82 -19.09 23.91
N ASP A 252 -7.25 -19.24 22.66
CA ASP A 252 -6.47 -19.76 21.54
C ASP A 252 -5.59 -18.68 20.85
N GLY A 253 -5.59 -17.45 21.38
CA GLY A 253 -4.87 -16.32 20.82
C GLY A 253 -5.58 -15.62 19.65
N MET A 254 -6.77 -16.09 19.25
CA MET A 254 -7.55 -15.46 18.19
C MET A 254 -8.26 -14.20 18.71
N PHE A 255 -8.21 -13.12 17.95
CA PHE A 255 -8.98 -11.90 18.23
C PHE A 255 -10.31 -11.94 17.47
N VAL A 256 -11.42 -12.05 18.20
CA VAL A 256 -12.76 -12.04 17.61
C VAL A 256 -13.33 -10.63 17.71
N THR A 257 -13.57 -10.00 16.56
CA THR A 257 -14.09 -8.64 16.48
C THR A 257 -15.60 -8.60 16.75
N THR A 258 -16.07 -7.57 17.45
CA THR A 258 -17.49 -7.24 17.59
C THR A 258 -17.99 -6.45 16.38
N SER A 259 -19.23 -5.94 16.45
CA SER A 259 -19.78 -5.09 15.40
C SER A 259 -19.32 -3.63 15.45
N ALA A 260 -18.69 -3.21 16.54
CA ALA A 260 -18.21 -1.85 16.70
C ALA A 260 -16.92 -1.61 15.89
N HIS A 261 -16.96 -0.56 15.08
CA HIS A 261 -15.97 -0.25 14.07
C HIS A 261 -15.80 1.27 14.01
N THR A 262 -14.56 1.76 14.08
CA THR A 262 -14.27 3.19 14.19
C THR A 262 -13.02 3.56 13.40
N ALA A 263 -13.04 4.73 12.76
CA ALA A 263 -11.82 5.40 12.32
C ALA A 263 -11.36 6.34 13.43
N ASN A 264 -10.14 6.15 13.93
CA ASN A 264 -9.56 6.92 15.01
C ASN A 264 -8.42 7.79 14.49
N VAL A 265 -8.46 9.07 14.82
CA VAL A 265 -7.32 9.97 14.64
C VAL A 265 -6.57 10.04 15.96
N LEU A 266 -5.28 9.75 15.91
CA LEU A 266 -4.39 9.71 17.06
C LEU A 266 -3.27 10.73 16.86
N SER A 267 -2.89 11.41 17.93
CA SER A 267 -1.62 12.15 17.95
C SER A 267 -0.46 11.16 17.98
N THR A 268 0.48 11.29 17.06
CA THR A 268 1.70 10.47 17.04
C THR A 268 2.67 10.82 18.17
N THR A 269 2.59 12.05 18.70
CA THR A 269 3.46 12.52 19.78
C THR A 269 2.93 12.14 21.16
N THR A 270 1.63 12.36 21.43
CA THR A 270 1.04 12.09 22.75
C THR A 270 0.34 10.73 22.83
N LYS A 271 0.12 10.06 21.68
CA LYS A 271 -0.68 8.84 21.55
C LYS A 271 -2.14 9.01 22.00
N GLN A 272 -2.59 10.23 22.22
CA GLN A 272 -3.98 10.53 22.58
C GLN A 272 -4.87 10.55 21.35
N ARG A 273 -6.13 10.17 21.55
CA ARG A 273 -7.15 10.20 20.50
C ARG A 273 -7.69 11.62 20.34
N VAL A 274 -7.62 12.12 19.12
CA VAL A 274 -8.07 13.46 18.71
C VAL A 274 -9.50 13.40 18.19
N LEU A 275 -9.85 12.36 17.42
CA LEU A 275 -11.18 12.18 16.84
C LEU A 275 -11.53 10.70 16.77
N THR A 276 -12.81 10.37 16.99
CA THR A 276 -13.39 9.05 16.75
C THR A 276 -14.55 9.20 15.77
N ILE A 277 -14.50 8.47 14.66
CA ILE A 277 -15.56 8.46 13.65
C ILE A 277 -16.19 7.07 13.67
N PRO A 278 -17.49 6.92 14.00
CA PRO A 278 -18.16 5.63 13.92
C PRO A 278 -18.27 5.19 12.46
N LEU A 279 -17.89 3.94 12.20
CA LEU A 279 -18.01 3.27 10.92
C LEU A 279 -19.13 2.24 10.98
N SER A 280 -19.78 1.98 9.85
CA SER A 280 -20.76 0.91 9.79
C SER A 280 -20.08 -0.45 9.93
N HIS A 281 -20.81 -1.45 10.45
CA HIS A 281 -20.32 -2.82 10.60
C HIS A 281 -20.03 -3.53 9.26
N ASN A 282 -20.35 -2.90 8.13
CA ASN A 282 -20.14 -3.51 6.82
C ASN A 282 -18.67 -3.88 6.63
N TRP A 283 -18.45 -5.12 6.20
CA TRP A 283 -17.12 -5.72 6.00
C TRP A 283 -16.36 -5.14 4.81
N LYS A 284 -16.97 -4.20 4.07
CA LYS A 284 -16.29 -3.51 2.97
C LYS A 284 -15.24 -2.57 3.57
N GLY A 285 -14.02 -2.65 3.04
CA GLY A 285 -12.89 -1.85 3.52
C GLY A 285 -13.22 -0.36 3.53
N VAL A 286 -12.74 0.31 4.57
CA VAL A 286 -12.68 1.77 4.65
C VAL A 286 -11.24 2.14 4.36
N THR A 287 -11.05 3.08 3.45
CA THR A 287 -9.76 3.75 3.24
C THR A 287 -9.90 5.19 3.66
N GLY A 288 -8.79 5.82 4.00
CA GLY A 288 -8.82 7.22 4.36
C GLY A 288 -7.43 7.81 4.50
N ILE A 289 -7.38 9.13 4.46
CA ILE A 289 -6.17 9.93 4.58
C ILE A 289 -6.38 11.12 5.52
N LEU A 290 -5.27 11.62 6.04
CA LEU A 290 -5.14 12.88 6.75
C LEU A 290 -4.65 13.94 5.75
N ALA A 291 -5.55 14.85 5.38
CA ALA A 291 -5.27 15.90 4.42
C ALA A 291 -5.02 17.22 5.13
N SER A 292 -3.91 17.89 4.80
CA SER A 292 -3.68 19.30 5.13
C SER A 292 -3.78 20.12 3.85
N VAL A 293 -4.67 21.10 3.85
CA VAL A 293 -4.90 22.02 2.73
C VAL A 293 -5.05 23.43 3.28
N VAL A 294 -5.04 24.43 2.39
CA VAL A 294 -5.10 25.86 2.79
C VAL A 294 -6.29 26.18 3.71
N SER A 295 -7.44 25.54 3.51
CA SER A 295 -8.65 25.75 4.32
C SER A 295 -8.64 25.05 5.69
N GLY A 296 -7.69 24.16 5.94
CA GLY A 296 -7.49 23.48 7.22
C GLY A 296 -7.04 22.03 7.10
N ASN A 297 -7.15 21.32 8.22
CA ASN A 297 -6.79 19.92 8.33
C ASN A 297 -8.06 19.06 8.33
N TYR A 298 -8.03 17.93 7.66
CA TYR A 298 -9.19 17.08 7.43
C TYR A 298 -8.83 15.60 7.53
N VAL A 299 -9.83 14.81 7.92
CA VAL A 299 -9.88 13.38 7.63
C VAL A 299 -10.78 13.19 6.42
N VAL A 300 -10.27 12.51 5.40
CA VAL A 300 -11.05 12.10 4.24
C VAL A 300 -11.19 10.58 4.30
N LEU A 301 -12.42 10.08 4.37
CA LEU A 301 -12.72 8.65 4.38
C LEU A 301 -13.47 8.27 3.11
N VAL A 302 -13.09 7.16 2.48
CA VAL A 302 -13.88 6.51 1.45
C VAL A 302 -14.57 5.29 2.05
N LYS A 303 -15.86 5.44 2.33
CA LYS A 303 -16.71 4.41 2.92
C LYS A 303 -17.43 3.61 1.84
N GLN A 304 -17.71 2.34 2.15
CA GLN A 304 -18.46 1.43 1.28
C GLN A 304 -17.88 1.30 -0.14
N GLY A 305 -16.58 1.56 -0.27
CA GLY A 305 -15.85 1.50 -1.52
C GLY A 305 -15.97 2.73 -2.43
N VAL A 306 -16.90 3.67 -2.24
CA VAL A 306 -17.06 4.83 -3.15
C VAL A 306 -17.55 6.13 -2.51
N HIS A 307 -18.06 6.09 -1.28
CA HIS A 307 -18.67 7.26 -0.65
C HIS A 307 -17.64 8.07 0.12
N ILE A 308 -17.37 9.30 -0.32
CA ILE A 308 -16.40 10.18 0.34
C ILE A 308 -17.09 10.95 1.46
N GLU A 309 -16.52 10.87 2.66
CA GLU A 309 -16.89 11.70 3.80
C GLU A 309 -15.68 12.50 4.28
N VAL A 310 -15.90 13.78 4.59
CA VAL A 310 -14.86 14.72 4.98
C VAL A 310 -15.17 15.26 6.37
N TYR A 311 -14.18 15.17 7.26
CA TYR A 311 -14.28 15.63 8.64
C TYR A 311 -13.19 16.66 8.90
N ARG A 312 -13.56 17.88 9.27
CA ARG A 312 -12.59 18.90 9.65
C ARG A 312 -12.00 18.58 11.02
N LEU A 313 -10.68 18.61 11.12
CA LEU A 313 -9.95 18.52 12.37
C LEU A 313 -9.86 19.92 12.98
N SER A 314 -10.26 20.05 14.24
CA SER A 314 -10.02 21.27 15.02
C SER A 314 -8.52 21.51 15.09
N SER A 315 -8.08 22.71 14.70
CA SER A 315 -6.72 23.22 14.94
C SER A 315 -6.45 23.37 16.43
#